data_AF-A0A6G1QVB5-F1
#
_entry.id   AF-A0A6G1QVB5-F1
#
_cell.length_a   1.000
_cell.length_b   1.000
_cell.length_c   1.000
_cell.angle_alpha   90.00
_cell.angle_beta   90.00
_cell.angle_gamma   90.00
#
_symmetry.space_group_name_H-M   'P 1'
#
loop_
_entity.id
_entity.type
_entity.pdbx_description
1 polymer ?
#
loop_
_entity_poly.entity_id
_entity_poly.type
_entity_poly.pdbx_seq_one_letter_code
_entity_poly.pdbx_strand_id
1 'polypeptide(L)'
;MVNPSLVLGMTVLNLSFAACGFLQIYHLGAVEDILSHGNKLLASLRACAGASAGALVAAVMITAPDKLEHCKDFTYRFADSVGHFGALTPGHNVLLELR
;
A
#
# COMPACT_ATOMS: atom_id res chain seq x y z
N MET A 1 37.74 5.62 -20.49
CA MET A 1 37.28 4.21 -20.47
C MET A 1 36.35 4.05 -19.28
N VAL A 2 35.04 3.97 -19.53
CA VAL A 2 34.04 3.71 -18.49
C VAL A 2 34.10 2.22 -18.19
N ASN A 3 34.26 1.87 -16.91
CA ASN A 3 34.44 0.50 -16.45
C ASN A 3 33.11 -0.28 -16.64
N PRO A 4 33.04 -1.32 -17.49
CA PRO A 4 31.78 -2.02 -17.79
C PRO A 4 31.22 -2.81 -16.59
N SER A 5 31.98 -2.93 -15.50
CA SER A 5 31.55 -3.58 -14.25
C SER A 5 30.57 -2.74 -13.40
N LEU A 6 30.41 -1.44 -13.70
CA LEU A 6 29.43 -0.55 -13.04
C LEU A 6 28.02 -0.65 -13.64
N VAL A 7 27.85 -1.45 -14.71
CA VAL A 7 26.56 -1.74 -15.35
C VAL A 7 26.11 -3.17 -14.97
N LEU A 8 26.42 -3.62 -13.75
CA LEU A 8 25.62 -4.68 -13.14
C LEU A 8 24.29 -4.02 -12.77
N GLY A 9 23.33 -4.11 -13.70
CA GLY A 9 22.12 -3.31 -13.75
C GLY A 9 21.47 -3.12 -12.40
N MET A 10 21.45 -1.88 -11.91
CA MET A 10 20.53 -1.44 -10.88
C MET A 10 19.12 -1.73 -11.39
N THR A 11 18.55 -2.86 -10.99
CA THR A 11 17.20 -3.26 -11.38
C THR A 11 16.26 -2.19 -10.86
N VAL A 12 15.61 -1.47 -11.77
CA VAL A 12 14.64 -0.44 -11.41
C VAL A 12 13.31 -1.12 -11.14
N LEU A 13 12.77 -0.91 -9.94
CA LEU A 13 11.48 -1.47 -9.54
C LEU A 13 10.39 -0.40 -9.59
N ASN A 14 9.28 -0.73 -10.26
CA ASN A 14 8.03 0.01 -10.15
C ASN A 14 6.98 -0.90 -9.52
N LEU A 15 6.32 -0.43 -8.47
CA LEU A 15 5.33 -1.18 -7.71
C LEU A 15 3.93 -0.60 -7.99
N SER A 16 2.94 -1.47 -8.21
CA SER A 16 1.56 -1.02 -8.43
C SER A 16 0.58 -1.87 -7.64
N PHE A 17 -0.37 -1.23 -6.97
CA PHE A 17 -1.41 -1.89 -6.20
C PHE A 17 -2.79 -1.72 -6.86
N ALA A 18 -3.42 -2.85 -7.20
CA ALA A 18 -4.75 -2.86 -7.80
C ALA A 18 -5.85 -2.41 -6.82
N ALA A 19 -6.98 -1.96 -7.36
CA ALA A 19 -8.19 -1.67 -6.60
C ALA A 19 -8.87 -2.98 -6.17
N CYS A 20 -8.79 -3.31 -4.89
CA CYS A 20 -9.32 -4.56 -4.33
C CYS A 20 -10.32 -4.36 -3.17
N GLY A 21 -10.74 -3.11 -2.91
CA GLY A 21 -11.65 -2.78 -1.81
C GLY A 21 -11.10 -3.25 -0.47
N PHE A 22 -11.91 -3.92 0.34
CA PHE A 22 -11.48 -4.45 1.65
C PHE A 22 -10.45 -5.57 1.55
N LEU A 23 -10.29 -6.21 0.40
CA LEU A 23 -9.28 -7.25 0.18
C LEU A 23 -7.85 -6.67 0.16
N GLN A 24 -7.71 -5.34 0.27
CA GLN A 24 -6.46 -4.61 0.45
C GLN A 24 -5.62 -5.10 1.63
N ILE A 25 -6.20 -5.80 2.61
CA ILE A 25 -5.42 -6.36 3.73
C ILE A 25 -4.26 -7.23 3.24
N TYR A 26 -4.42 -7.94 2.11
CA TYR A 26 -3.33 -8.75 1.56
C TYR A 26 -2.19 -7.87 1.01
N HIS A 27 -2.53 -6.74 0.39
CA HIS A 27 -1.52 -5.77 -0.03
C HIS A 27 -0.83 -5.14 1.18
N LEU A 28 -1.57 -4.80 2.24
CA LEU A 28 -0.98 -4.26 3.48
C LEU A 28 -0.03 -5.27 4.12
N GLY A 29 -0.43 -6.54 4.28
CA GLY A 29 0.46 -7.57 4.82
C GLY A 29 1.70 -7.81 3.96
N ALA A 30 1.55 -7.82 2.63
CA ALA A 30 2.70 -7.95 1.73
C ALA A 30 3.67 -6.75 1.87
N VAL A 31 3.13 -5.53 2.02
CA VAL A 31 3.95 -4.33 2.23
C VAL A 31 4.65 -4.35 3.58
N GLU A 32 4.00 -4.84 4.64
CA GLU A 32 4.60 -4.99 5.96
C GLU A 32 5.87 -5.85 5.92
N ASP A 33 5.79 -6.99 5.22
CA ASP A 33 6.91 -7.90 5.03
C ASP A 33 8.01 -7.27 4.16
N ILE A 34 7.63 -6.58 3.08
CA ILE A 34 8.57 -5.86 2.21
C ILE A 34 9.29 -4.74 2.98
N LEU A 35 8.60 -3.99 3.84
CA LEU A 35 9.20 -2.93 4.66
C LEU A 35 10.14 -3.51 5.73
N SER A 36 9.83 -4.69 6.26
CA SER A 36 10.62 -5.32 7.32
C SER A 36 11.86 -6.06 6.80
N HIS A 37 11.76 -6.69 5.62
CA HIS A 37 12.79 -7.60 5.10
C HIS A 37 13.30 -7.22 3.70
N GLY A 38 12.58 -6.37 2.97
CA GLY A 38 12.81 -6.05 1.57
C GLY A 38 13.76 -4.87 1.33
N ASN A 39 14.65 -4.51 2.26
CA ASN A 39 15.54 -3.35 2.15
C ASN A 39 16.30 -3.24 0.80
N LYS A 40 16.77 -4.37 0.26
CA LYS A 40 17.43 -4.42 -1.06
C LYS A 40 16.46 -4.14 -2.21
N LEU A 41 15.22 -4.59 -2.08
CA LEU A 41 14.14 -4.44 -3.04
C LEU A 41 13.66 -2.98 -3.07
N LEU A 42 13.55 -2.37 -1.88
CA LEU A 42 13.19 -0.97 -1.69
C LEU A 42 14.27 0.01 -2.13
N ALA A 43 15.56 -0.34 -2.00
CA ALA A 43 16.67 0.47 -2.51
C ALA A 43 16.61 0.70 -4.04
N SER A 44 15.89 -0.18 -4.75
CA SER A 44 15.66 -0.15 -6.19
C SER A 44 14.31 0.46 -6.59
N LEU A 45 13.47 0.86 -5.63
CA LEU A 45 12.11 1.36 -5.89
C LEU A 45 12.16 2.77 -6.50
N ARG A 46 11.63 2.91 -7.72
CA ARG A 46 11.54 4.19 -8.43
C ARG A 46 10.15 4.81 -8.39
N ALA A 47 9.13 3.99 -8.52
CA ALA A 47 7.75 4.45 -8.53
C ALA A 47 6.86 3.48 -7.77
N CYS A 48 5.88 4.03 -7.07
CA CYS A 48 4.83 3.27 -6.42
C CYS A 48 3.50 3.98 -6.68
N ALA A 49 2.49 3.22 -7.11
CA ALA A 49 1.18 3.74 -7.46
C ALA A 49 0.07 2.76 -7.08
N GLY A 50 -1.17 3.22 -7.07
CA GLY A 50 -2.32 2.34 -6.90
C GLY A 50 -3.63 3.01 -7.24
N ALA A 51 -4.72 2.25 -7.21
CA ALA A 51 -6.07 2.73 -7.49
C ALA A 51 -7.03 2.37 -6.34
N SER A 52 -7.92 3.29 -5.94
CA SER A 52 -8.86 3.09 -4.84
C SER A 52 -8.14 2.62 -3.57
N ALA A 53 -8.54 1.50 -2.98
CA ALA A 53 -7.82 0.76 -1.95
C ALA A 53 -6.30 0.62 -2.22
N GLY A 54 -5.90 0.24 -3.42
CA GLY A 54 -4.47 0.16 -3.76
C GLY A 54 -3.74 1.50 -3.69
N ALA A 55 -4.43 2.62 -3.96
CA ALA A 55 -3.85 3.96 -3.81
C ALA A 55 -3.58 4.29 -2.34
N LEU A 56 -4.43 3.82 -1.43
CA LEU A 56 -4.22 3.97 0.01
C LEU A 56 -2.98 3.18 0.47
N VAL A 57 -2.79 1.93 0.00
CA VAL A 57 -1.55 1.17 0.27
C VAL A 57 -0.32 1.91 -0.24
N ALA A 58 -0.36 2.34 -1.51
CA ALA A 58 0.74 3.04 -2.14
C ALA A 58 1.10 4.33 -1.37
N ALA A 59 0.08 5.10 -0.98
CA ALA A 59 0.27 6.33 -0.21
C ALA A 59 0.93 6.04 1.13
N VAL A 60 0.40 5.12 1.94
CA VAL A 60 0.96 4.78 3.25
C VAL A 60 2.37 4.24 3.13
N MET A 61 2.64 3.36 2.17
CA MET A 61 3.98 2.80 1.93
C MET A 61 5.03 3.89 1.65
N ILE A 62 4.67 4.93 0.90
CA ILE A 62 5.60 5.99 0.49
C ILE A 62 5.70 7.10 1.55
N THR A 63 4.59 7.49 2.19
CA THR A 63 4.53 8.71 3.01
C THR A 63 4.61 8.43 4.51
N ALA A 64 4.13 7.27 4.96
CA ALA A 64 4.00 6.94 6.38
C ALA A 64 4.08 5.41 6.62
N PRO A 65 5.20 4.75 6.30
CA PRO A 65 5.33 3.30 6.45
C PRO A 65 5.16 2.83 7.91
N ASP A 66 5.43 3.70 8.89
CA ASP A 66 5.18 3.46 10.32
C ASP A 66 3.69 3.42 10.69
N LYS A 67 2.80 3.90 9.81
CA LYS A 67 1.35 3.91 10.01
C LYS A 67 0.63 2.74 9.35
N LEU A 68 1.36 1.77 8.82
CA LEU A 68 0.78 0.61 8.15
C LEU A 68 -0.18 -0.17 9.06
N GLU A 69 0.17 -0.32 10.35
CA GLU A 69 -0.69 -0.96 11.36
C GLU A 69 -2.01 -0.21 11.56
N HIS A 70 -1.96 1.12 11.70
CA HIS A 70 -3.16 1.95 11.77
C HIS A 70 -4.03 1.82 10.50
N CYS A 71 -3.39 1.66 9.33
CA CYS A 71 -4.10 1.46 8.07
C CYS A 71 -4.80 0.09 8.00
N LYS A 72 -4.19 -0.97 8.57
CA LYS A 72 -4.84 -2.27 8.74
C LYS A 72 -6.06 -2.15 9.65
N ASP A 73 -5.90 -1.54 10.81
CA ASP A 73 -7.00 -1.34 11.78
C ASP A 73 -8.15 -0.54 11.18
N PHE A 74 -7.84 0.55 10.46
CA PHE A 74 -8.83 1.30 9.71
C PHE A 74 -9.57 0.41 8.70
N THR A 75 -8.84 -0.39 7.92
CA THR A 75 -9.45 -1.27 6.90
C THR A 75 -10.38 -2.31 7.54
N TYR A 76 -10.00 -2.89 8.68
CA TYR A 76 -10.84 -3.83 9.40
C TYR A 76 -12.10 -3.17 9.97
N ARG A 77 -11.95 -2.01 10.62
CA ARG A 77 -13.10 -1.27 11.17
C ARG A 77 -14.05 -0.81 10.07
N PHE A 78 -13.50 -0.32 8.95
CA PHE A 78 -14.28 0.10 7.80
C PHE A 78 -15.02 -1.10 7.19
N ALA A 79 -14.37 -2.26 7.08
CA ALA A 79 -15.02 -3.49 6.60
C ALA A 79 -16.15 -4.00 7.52
N ASP A 80 -16.01 -3.80 8.83
CA ASP A 80 -17.02 -4.20 9.82
C ASP A 80 -18.20 -3.21 9.88
N SER A 81 -17.92 -1.92 9.67
CA SER A 81 -18.92 -0.85 9.73
C SER A 81 -19.77 -0.73 8.46
N VAL A 82 -19.26 -1.22 7.34
CA VAL A 82 -19.99 -1.28 6.08
C VAL A 82 -20.73 -2.61 5.94
N GLY A 83 -22.07 -2.55 5.87
CA GLY A 83 -22.89 -3.72 5.58
C GLY A 83 -22.74 -4.21 4.13
N HIS A 84 -23.71 -4.95 3.62
CA HIS A 84 -23.70 -5.48 2.25
C HIS A 84 -23.49 -4.43 1.14
N PHE A 85 -23.73 -3.15 1.40
CA PHE A 85 -23.55 -2.06 0.43
C PHE A 85 -22.13 -1.46 0.44
N GLY A 86 -21.21 -1.93 1.30
CA GLY A 86 -19.85 -1.42 1.34
C GLY A 86 -19.81 0.09 1.63
N ALA A 87 -18.94 0.80 0.93
CA ALA A 87 -18.83 2.26 1.00
C ALA A 87 -20.11 3.03 0.58
N LEU A 88 -21.13 2.35 0.04
CA LEU A 88 -22.43 2.93 -0.31
C LEU A 88 -23.50 2.72 0.76
N THR A 89 -23.14 2.20 1.94
CA THR A 89 -24.07 2.03 3.06
C THR A 89 -24.68 3.39 3.46
N PRO A 90 -26.01 3.56 3.42
CA PRO A 90 -26.65 4.85 3.72
C PRO A 90 -26.30 5.36 5.13
N GLY A 91 -25.91 6.63 5.23
CA GLY A 91 -25.49 7.25 6.49
C GLY A 91 -24.03 7.00 6.88
N HIS A 92 -23.29 6.20 6.11
CA HIS A 92 -21.88 5.93 6.35
C HIS A 92 -20.98 7.01 5.75
N ASN A 93 -20.00 7.51 6.51
CA ASN A 93 -19.08 8.55 6.07
C ASN A 93 -17.63 8.12 6.30
N VAL A 94 -16.98 7.71 5.21
CA VAL A 94 -15.60 7.23 5.19
C VAL A 94 -14.62 8.25 5.80
N LEU A 95 -14.86 9.54 5.60
CA LEU A 95 -13.98 10.61 6.10
C LEU A 95 -14.05 10.77 7.63
N LEU A 96 -15.15 10.35 8.27
CA LEU A 96 -15.25 10.39 9.73
C LEU A 96 -14.43 9.29 10.40
N GLU A 97 -14.27 8.13 9.76
CA GLU A 97 -13.47 7.02 10.28
C GLU A 97 -11.96 7.22 10.08
N LEU A 98 -11.55 8.13 9.20
CA LEU A 98 -10.14 8.48 8.96
C LEU A 98 -9.57 9.49 9.99
N ARG A 99 -10.35 9.93 10.99
CA ARG A 99 -9.93 10.85 12.05
C ARG A 99 -9.31 10.10 13.23
#